data_AF-A0A7C2VZ09-F1
#
_entry.id   AF-A0A7C2VZ09-F1
#
_cell.length_a   1.000
_cell.length_b   1.000
_cell.length_c   1.000
_cell.angle_alpha   90.00
_cell.angle_beta   90.00
_cell.angle_gamma   90.00
#
_symmetry.space_group_name_H-M   'P 1'
#
loop_
_entity.id
_entity.type
_entity.pdbx_description
1 polymer ?
#
loop_
_entity_poly.entity_id
_entity_poly.type
_entity_poly.pdbx_seq_one_letter_code
_entity_poly.pdbx_strand_id
1 'polypeptide(L)'
;MRHRTQAELRNSDEDLQKCIETSHTTCRSYPGGVLAAAHIKAQYAVAYADAFSVSLAQELGATVVTADPEFKRVASLVDILWL
;
A
#
# COMPACT_ATOMS: atom_id res chain seq x y z
N MET A 1 -18.97 1.55 24.55
CA MET A 1 -17.88 0.63 24.16
C MET A 1 -18.49 -0.70 23.76
N ARG A 2 -18.52 -1.04 22.46
CA ARG A 2 -18.97 -2.38 22.01
C ARG A 2 -17.73 -3.28 21.95
N HIS A 3 -17.65 -4.26 22.85
CA HIS A 3 -16.63 -5.30 22.77
C HIS A 3 -17.00 -6.22 21.59
N ARG A 4 -16.19 -6.24 20.52
CA ARG A 4 -16.35 -7.21 19.43
C ARG A 4 -16.19 -8.62 20.00
N THR A 5 -17.08 -9.51 19.60
CA THR A 5 -17.10 -10.91 20.03
C THR A 5 -15.98 -11.69 19.33
N GLN A 6 -15.45 -12.74 19.97
CA GLN A 6 -14.34 -13.53 19.40
C GLN A 6 -14.65 -14.15 18.02
N ALA A 7 -15.93 -14.39 17.71
CA ALA A 7 -16.35 -14.86 16.39
C ALA A 7 -16.19 -13.79 15.30
N GLU A 8 -16.44 -12.52 15.60
CA GLU A 8 -16.27 -11.41 14.65
C GLU A 8 -14.79 -11.14 14.34
N LEU A 9 -13.92 -11.30 15.34
CA LEU A 9 -12.47 -11.19 15.15
C LEU A 9 -11.93 -12.32 14.27
N ARG A 10 -12.35 -13.57 14.54
CA ARG A 10 -11.93 -14.73 13.74
C ARG A 10 -12.41 -14.65 12.29
N ASN A 11 -13.64 -14.19 12.06
CA ASN A 11 -14.15 -13.98 10.71
C ASN A 11 -13.39 -12.86 9.97
N SER A 12 -13.02 -11.79 10.68
CA SER A 12 -12.22 -10.70 10.09
C SER A 12 -10.84 -11.19 9.64
N ASP A 13 -10.18 -12.03 10.44
CA ASP A 13 -8.87 -12.62 10.09
C ASP A 13 -8.96 -13.58 8.91
N GLU A 14 -10.03 -14.40 8.85
CA GLU A 14 -10.27 -15.34 7.74
C GLU A 14 -10.60 -14.61 6.43
N ASP A 15 -11.39 -13.52 6.52
CA ASP A 15 -11.70 -12.65 5.38
C ASP A 15 -10.45 -11.90 4.87
N LEU A 16 -9.60 -11.42 5.77
CA LEU A 16 -8.30 -10.81 5.44
C LEU A 16 -7.39 -11.80 4.71
N GLN A 17 -7.34 -13.04 5.19
CA GLN A 17 -6.50 -14.08 4.59
C GLN A 17 -6.98 -14.45 3.18
N LYS A 18 -8.31 -14.52 2.98
CA LYS A 18 -8.93 -14.71 1.66
C LYS A 18 -8.61 -13.59 0.68
N CYS A 19 -8.60 -12.34 1.15
CA CYS A 19 -8.23 -11.18 0.33
C CYS A 19 -6.78 -11.26 -0.17
N ILE A 20 -5.87 -11.84 0.62
CA ILE A 20 -4.46 -12.01 0.24
C ILE A 20 -4.26 -13.19 -0.72
N GLU A 21 -5.09 -14.24 -0.60
CA GLU A 21 -5.01 -15.47 -1.42
C GLU A 21 -5.68 -15.36 -2.80
N THR A 22 -6.55 -14.36 -3.00
CA THR A 22 -7.12 -14.06 -4.32
C THR A 22 -5.98 -13.59 -5.25
N SER A 23 -6.08 -13.79 -6.57
CA SER A 23 -5.02 -13.61 -7.60
C SER A 23 -4.19 -12.31 -7.54
N HIS A 24 -3.33 -12.18 -6.54
CA HIS A 24 -2.47 -11.03 -6.32
C HIS A 24 -1.04 -11.42 -6.69
N THR A 25 -0.46 -10.70 -7.64
CA THR A 25 0.97 -10.85 -7.92
C THR A 25 1.74 -10.07 -6.86
N THR A 26 2.36 -10.76 -5.90
CA THR A 26 3.29 -10.12 -4.97
C THR A 26 4.59 -9.80 -5.69
N CYS A 27 4.97 -8.52 -5.71
CA CYS A 27 6.29 -8.09 -6.18
C CYS A 27 7.39 -8.58 -5.20
N ARG A 28 8.01 -9.73 -5.49
CA ARG A 28 9.04 -10.33 -4.62
C ARG A 28 10.45 -9.75 -4.79
N SER A 29 10.69 -9.00 -5.87
CA SER A 29 12.04 -8.57 -6.27
C SER A 29 11.99 -7.11 -6.71
N TYR A 30 12.51 -6.21 -5.88
CA TYR A 30 12.62 -4.78 -6.15
C TYR A 30 14.04 -4.29 -5.78
N PRO A 31 15.09 -4.74 -6.50
CA PRO A 31 16.47 -4.39 -6.19
C PRO A 31 16.73 -2.90 -6.46
N GLY A 32 17.10 -2.15 -5.40
CA GLY A 32 17.26 -0.69 -5.45
C GLY A 32 16.07 0.09 -4.85
N GLY A 33 14.96 -0.60 -4.58
CA GLY A 33 13.74 0.01 -4.11
C GLY A 33 13.77 0.71 -2.77
N VAL A 34 14.62 0.23 -1.87
CA VAL A 34 14.83 0.84 -0.56
C VAL A 34 15.36 2.26 -0.73
N LEU A 35 16.34 2.48 -1.61
CA LEU A 35 16.91 3.81 -1.83
C LEU A 35 15.94 4.74 -2.56
N ALA A 36 15.22 4.22 -3.56
CA ALA A 36 14.22 4.99 -4.29
C ALA A 36 13.06 5.43 -3.38
N ALA A 37 12.54 4.53 -2.55
CA ALA A 37 11.53 4.85 -1.53
C ALA A 37 12.06 5.86 -0.49
N ALA A 38 13.30 5.71 -0.05
CA ALA A 38 13.92 6.67 0.87
C ALA A 38 14.02 8.08 0.27
N HIS A 39 14.30 8.20 -1.03
CA HIS A 39 14.32 9.48 -1.71
C HIS A 39 12.94 10.15 -1.72
N ILE A 40 11.89 9.38 -2.01
CA ILE A 40 10.50 9.87 -1.96
C ILE A 40 10.15 10.31 -0.54
N LYS A 41 10.45 9.48 0.48
CA LYS A 41 10.21 9.82 1.89
C LYS A 41 10.95 11.09 2.33
N ALA A 42 12.14 11.34 1.80
CA ALA A 42 12.92 12.54 2.12
C ALA A 42 12.28 13.81 1.53
N GLN A 43 11.61 13.71 0.38
CA GLN A 43 10.96 14.82 -0.30
C GLN A 43 9.50 15.03 0.15
N TYR A 44 8.82 13.96 0.53
CA TYR A 44 7.40 13.96 0.87
C TYR A 44 7.16 13.37 2.25
N ALA A 45 6.40 14.08 3.08
CA ALA A 45 6.08 13.66 4.44
C ALA A 45 5.01 12.54 4.48
N VAL A 46 5.29 11.36 3.90
CA VAL A 46 4.43 10.16 3.86
C VAL A 46 5.05 9.02 4.68
N ALA A 47 4.33 7.95 5.02
CA ALA A 47 4.97 6.80 5.65
C ALA A 47 5.98 6.13 4.69
N TYR A 48 6.96 5.40 5.24
CA TYR A 48 7.96 4.74 4.40
C TYR A 48 7.35 3.63 3.53
N ALA A 49 6.33 2.93 4.05
CA ALA A 49 5.57 1.94 3.29
C ALA A 49 4.85 2.59 2.08
N ASP A 50 4.26 3.77 2.25
CA ASP A 50 3.61 4.49 1.14
C ASP A 50 4.63 4.96 0.11
N ALA A 51 5.77 5.48 0.55
CA ALA A 51 6.87 5.83 -0.33
C ALA A 51 7.37 4.63 -1.15
N PHE A 52 7.38 3.43 -0.55
CA PHE A 52 7.71 2.19 -1.25
C PHE A 52 6.65 1.82 -2.29
N SER A 53 5.36 1.91 -1.94
CA SER A 53 4.25 1.69 -2.88
C SER A 53 4.32 2.63 -4.09
N VAL A 54 4.64 3.91 -3.86
CA VAL A 54 4.83 4.90 -4.93
C VAL A 54 6.04 4.55 -5.80
N SER A 55 7.20 4.28 -5.18
CA SER A 55 8.42 3.91 -5.91
C SER A 55 8.20 2.70 -6.82
N LEU A 56 7.54 1.67 -6.27
CA LEU A 56 7.22 0.46 -7.02
C LEU A 56 6.25 0.74 -8.17
N ALA A 57 5.23 1.56 -7.94
CA ALA A 57 4.29 1.94 -8.98
C ALA A 57 4.98 2.70 -10.12
N GLN A 58 5.96 3.56 -9.82
CA GLN A 58 6.76 4.23 -10.84
C GLN A 58 7.59 3.24 -11.69
N GLU A 59 8.24 2.27 -11.05
CA GLU A 59 9.05 1.29 -11.78
C GLU A 59 8.21 0.37 -12.66
N LEU A 60 7.05 -0.05 -12.16
CA LEU A 60 6.16 -0.97 -12.88
C LEU A 60 5.25 -0.26 -13.88
N GLY A 61 5.21 1.08 -13.89
CA GLY A 61 4.21 1.85 -14.65
C GLY A 61 2.78 1.52 -14.21
N ALA A 62 2.58 1.29 -12.91
CA ALA A 62 1.33 0.83 -12.33
C ALA A 62 0.55 1.96 -11.64
N THR A 63 -0.74 1.74 -11.42
CA THR A 63 -1.62 2.63 -10.65
C THR A 63 -1.67 2.20 -9.19
N VAL A 64 -1.46 3.14 -8.27
CA VAL A 64 -1.66 2.88 -6.83
C VAL A 64 -3.15 2.91 -6.52
N VAL A 65 -3.66 1.87 -5.88
CA VAL A 65 -5.05 1.82 -5.40
C VAL A 65 -5.05 2.05 -3.89
N THR A 66 -5.72 3.10 -3.42
CA THR A 66 -5.74 3.45 -1.99
C THR A 66 -6.95 4.31 -1.62
N ALA A 67 -7.41 4.20 -0.37
CA ALA A 67 -8.36 5.14 0.25
C ALA A 67 -7.65 6.17 1.15
N ASP A 68 -6.33 6.07 1.30
CA ASP A 68 -5.58 6.88 2.26
C ASP A 68 -5.31 8.30 1.73
N PRO A 69 -5.91 9.36 2.32
CA PRO A 69 -5.70 10.73 1.88
C PRO A 69 -4.24 11.20 1.99
N GLU A 70 -3.38 10.51 2.74
CA GLU A 70 -1.94 10.80 2.78
C GLU A 70 -1.29 10.78 1.39
N PHE A 71 -1.84 9.97 0.47
CA PHE A 71 -1.38 9.86 -0.91
C PHE A 71 -1.59 11.13 -1.74
N LYS A 72 -2.41 12.09 -1.29
CA LYS A 72 -2.53 13.40 -1.94
C LYS A 72 -1.20 14.14 -2.05
N ARG A 73 -0.27 13.86 -1.12
CA ARG A 73 1.08 14.46 -1.11
C ARG A 73 1.97 13.96 -2.26
N VAL A 74 1.67 12.78 -2.80
CA VAL A 74 2.47 12.08 -3.82
C VAL A 74 1.67 11.82 -5.10
N ALA A 75 0.45 12.34 -5.20
CA ALA A 75 -0.46 12.14 -6.34
C ALA A 75 0.06 12.73 -7.66
N SER A 76 1.07 13.59 -7.63
CA SER A 76 1.74 14.09 -8.84
C SER A 76 2.83 13.14 -9.38
N LEU A 77 3.19 12.10 -8.62
CA LEU A 77 4.29 11.19 -8.96
C LEU A 77 3.84 9.91 -9.68
N VAL A 78 2.59 9.50 -9.46
CA VAL A 78 2.01 8.24 -9.92
C VAL A 78 0.51 8.41 -10.14
N ASP A 79 -0.06 7.56 -11.00
CA ASP A 79 -1.51 7.45 -11.12
C ASP A 79 -2.11 6.82 -9.85
N ILE A 80 -3.22 7.37 -9.39
CA ILE A 80 -3.91 6.90 -8.19
C ILE A 80 -5.38 6.63 -8.48
N LEU A 81 -5.82 5.41 -8.17
CA LEU A 81 -7.22 5.02 -8.08
C LEU A 81 -7.68 5.13 -6.62
N TRP A 82 -8.61 6.05 -6.37
CA TRP A 82 -9.17 6.29 -5.05
C TRP A 82 -10.35 5.36 -4.77
N LEU A 83 -10.35 4.72 -3.59
CA LEU A 83 -11.43 3.86 -3.09
C LEU A 83 -12.33 4.58 -2.07
#